data_AF-A0A1Q3D6D4-F1
#
_entry.id   AF-A0A1Q3D6D4-F1
#
_cell.length_a   1.000
_cell.length_b   1.000
_cell.length_c   1.000
_cell.angle_alpha   90.00
_cell.angle_beta   90.00
_cell.angle_gamma   90.00
#
_symmetry.space_group_name_H-M   'P 1'
#
loop_
_entity.id
_entity.type
_entity.pdbx_description
1 polymer ?
#
loop_
_entity_poly.entity_id
_entity_poly.type
_entity_poly.pdbx_seq_one_letter_code
_entity_poly.pdbx_strand_id
1 'polypeptide(L)'
;NLKPLYIKATIDGIHNNKFLVDTGTTINISPYFFGKITKANGMLPIEIKVGSNPKATTFFVADANYSYNVLLGGAWIHSNLCVPCTLHQKLFLWNNNQVKVIFVGD
;
A
#
# COMPACT_ATOMS: atom_id res chain seq x y z
N ASN A 1 12.35 -15.94 11.44
CA ASN A 1 11.28 -16.32 10.51
C ASN A 1 10.97 -15.14 9.60
N LEU A 2 11.07 -15.31 8.27
CA LEU A 2 10.63 -14.30 7.31
C LEU A 2 9.10 -14.33 7.25
N LYS A 3 8.47 -13.15 7.25
CA LYS A 3 7.01 -12.99 7.12
C LYS A 3 6.70 -11.87 6.12
N PRO A 4 5.54 -11.88 5.46
CA PRO A 4 5.16 -10.81 4.53
C PRO A 4 5.19 -9.44 5.21
N LEU A 5 5.53 -8.41 4.44
CA LEU A 5 5.62 -7.04 4.93
C LEU A 5 4.24 -6.37 4.83
N TYR A 6 3.50 -6.34 5.93
CA TYR A 6 2.24 -5.61 6.04
C TYR A 6 2.44 -4.27 6.72
N ILE A 7 1.88 -3.20 6.16
CA ILE A 7 1.89 -1.87 6.77
C ILE A 7 0.47 -1.41 7.13
N LYS A 8 0.39 -0.45 8.05
CA LYS A 8 -0.85 0.31 8.29
C LYS A 8 -0.91 1.52 7.38
N ALA A 9 -2.10 1.77 6.85
CA ALA A 9 -2.35 2.90 5.98
C ALA A 9 -3.81 3.33 6.09
N THR A 10 -4.09 4.54 5.61
CA THR A 10 -5.44 5.05 5.44
C THR A 10 -5.74 5.16 3.95
N ILE A 11 -6.90 4.67 3.51
CA ILE A 11 -7.47 4.88 2.17
C ILE A 11 -8.82 5.57 2.34
N ASP A 12 -9.04 6.69 1.66
CA ASP A 12 -10.30 7.47 1.74
C ASP A 12 -10.76 7.74 3.19
N GLY A 13 -9.82 8.01 4.08
CA GLY A 13 -10.08 8.22 5.51
C GLY A 13 -10.30 6.95 6.35
N ILE A 14 -10.40 5.78 5.74
CA ILE A 14 -10.56 4.49 6.42
C ILE A 14 -9.21 3.87 6.73
N HIS A 15 -8.95 3.64 8.01
CA HIS A 15 -7.71 3.00 8.48
C HIS A 15 -7.76 1.49 8.31
N ASN A 16 -6.64 0.90 7.88
CA ASN A 16 -6.50 -0.55 7.73
C ASN A 16 -5.06 -0.99 7.98
N ASN A 17 -4.87 -2.22 8.46
CA ASN A 17 -3.59 -2.76 8.94
C ASN A 17 -3.01 -3.91 8.07
N LYS A 18 -3.65 -4.27 6.96
CA LYS A 18 -3.22 -5.40 6.09
C LYS A 18 -2.88 -4.96 4.67
N PHE A 19 -2.04 -3.94 4.52
CA PHE A 19 -1.54 -3.51 3.22
C PHE A 19 -0.24 -4.24 2.94
N LEU A 20 -0.27 -5.18 2.01
CA LEU A 20 0.90 -5.96 1.62
C LEU A 20 1.81 -5.09 0.75
N VAL A 21 3.07 -4.95 1.14
CA VAL A 21 4.11 -4.35 0.29
C VAL A 21 4.82 -5.49 -0.45
N ASP A 22 4.66 -5.53 -1.77
CA ASP A 22 5.19 -6.60 -2.61
C ASP A 22 6.11 -6.04 -3.70
N THR A 23 7.40 -6.31 -3.59
CA THR A 23 8.42 -5.90 -4.58
C THR A 23 8.39 -6.74 -5.85
N GLY A 24 7.70 -7.89 -5.85
CA GLY A 24 7.55 -8.76 -7.02
C GLY A 24 6.43 -8.36 -7.99
N THR A 25 5.54 -7.45 -7.58
CA THR A 25 4.39 -7.02 -8.39
C THR A 25 4.61 -5.61 -8.92
N THR A 26 4.36 -5.35 -10.21
CA THR A 26 4.55 -4.03 -10.82
C THR A 26 3.43 -3.03 -10.49
N ILE A 27 2.20 -3.52 -10.31
CA ILE A 27 0.99 -2.71 -10.13
C ILE A 27 0.47 -2.74 -8.69
N ASN A 28 -0.42 -1.81 -8.34
CA ASN A 28 -1.15 -1.86 -7.07
C ASN A 28 -2.51 -2.52 -7.27
N ILE A 29 -2.97 -3.33 -6.31
CA ILE A 29 -4.22 -4.08 -6.42
C ILE A 29 -5.09 -3.82 -5.18
N SER A 30 -6.38 -3.60 -5.39
CA SER A 30 -7.38 -3.58 -4.32
C SER A 30 -8.51 -4.57 -4.62
N PRO A 31 -8.85 -5.50 -3.70
CA PRO A 31 -10.00 -6.39 -3.82
C PRO A 31 -11.35 -5.69 -3.66
N TYR A 32 -11.41 -4.57 -2.94
CA TYR A 32 -12.69 -3.93 -2.60
C TYR A 32 -12.51 -2.44 -2.30
N PHE A 33 -13.56 -1.65 -2.54
CA PHE A 33 -13.65 -0.25 -2.09
C PHE A 33 -14.87 -0.01 -1.20
N PHE A 34 -14.61 0.55 -0.02
CA PHE A 34 -15.54 0.69 1.11
C PHE A 34 -16.70 1.68 0.91
N GLY A 35 -16.99 2.15 -0.32
CA GLY A 35 -17.86 3.31 -0.56
C GLY A 35 -18.97 3.18 -1.60
N LYS A 36 -19.26 1.97 -2.14
CA LYS A 36 -20.04 1.70 -3.38
C LYS A 36 -19.22 1.90 -4.65
N ILE A 37 -18.55 0.84 -5.08
CA ILE A 37 -18.25 0.66 -6.49
C ILE A 37 -18.80 -0.71 -6.86
N THR A 38 -19.97 -0.72 -7.50
CA THR A 38 -20.67 -1.94 -7.92
C THR A 38 -20.10 -2.54 -9.21
N LYS A 39 -19.13 -1.89 -9.85
CA LYS A 39 -18.33 -2.39 -10.98
C LYS A 39 -17.16 -1.44 -11.25
N ALA A 40 -15.97 -1.78 -10.77
CA ALA A 40 -14.75 -1.33 -11.42
C ALA A 40 -13.95 -2.60 -11.75
N ASN A 41 -13.92 -2.96 -13.03
CA ASN A 41 -12.97 -3.95 -13.56
C ASN A 41 -11.75 -3.21 -14.15
N GLY A 42 -11.29 -2.15 -13.49
CA GLY A 42 -10.39 -1.15 -14.08
C GLY A 42 -9.46 -0.48 -13.10
N MET A 43 -8.90 0.66 -13.50
CA MET A 43 -7.96 1.47 -12.72
C MET A 43 -8.68 2.57 -11.97
N LEU A 44 -8.35 2.77 -10.69
CA LEU A 44 -8.95 3.79 -9.84
C LEU A 44 -7.86 4.57 -9.08
N PRO A 45 -7.74 5.89 -9.25
CA PRO A 45 -6.86 6.73 -8.45
C PRO A 45 -7.50 7.04 -7.10
N ILE A 46 -6.82 6.71 -6.01
CA ILE A 46 -7.27 6.98 -4.64
C ILE A 46 -6.14 7.53 -3.80
N GLU A 47 -6.50 8.41 -2.88
CA GLU A 47 -5.57 8.91 -1.88
C GLU A 47 -5.27 7.85 -0.82
N ILE A 48 -4.00 7.46 -0.75
CA ILE A 48 -3.46 6.64 0.33
C ILE A 48 -2.55 7.49 1.21
N LYS A 49 -2.70 7.36 2.52
CA LYS A 49 -1.80 7.93 3.51
C LYS A 49 -1.04 6.83 4.22
N VAL A 50 0.27 6.81 4.02
CA VAL A 50 1.19 5.97 4.78
C VAL A 50 2.08 6.88 5.61
N GLY A 51 1.92 6.85 6.92
CA GLY A 51 2.53 7.84 7.81
C GLY A 51 1.78 9.18 7.79
N SER A 52 2.45 10.27 7.41
CA SER A 52 1.94 11.65 7.59
C SER A 52 1.44 12.30 6.31
N ASN A 53 1.87 11.83 5.13
CA ASN A 53 1.63 12.51 3.87
C ASN A 53 0.70 11.67 2.98
N PRO A 54 -0.50 12.18 2.66
CA PRO A 54 -1.37 11.53 1.67
C PRO A 54 -0.80 11.67 0.26
N LYS A 55 -1.05 10.66 -0.59
CA LYS A 55 -0.66 10.66 -2.01
C LYS A 55 -1.68 9.92 -2.87
N ALA A 56 -2.10 10.54 -3.97
CA ALA A 56 -2.93 9.88 -4.98
C ALA A 56 -2.16 8.72 -5.63
N THR A 57 -2.75 7.53 -5.61
CA THR A 57 -2.18 6.28 -6.11
C THR A 57 -3.23 5.54 -6.92
N THR A 58 -2.83 5.06 -8.10
CA THR A 58 -3.71 4.25 -8.95
C THR A 58 -3.67 2.78 -8.55
N PHE A 59 -4.85 2.18 -8.35
CA PHE A 59 -5.06 0.78 -8.06
C PHE A 59 -5.82 0.10 -9.18
N PHE A 60 -5.46 -1.14 -9.49
CA PHE A 60 -6.31 -2.05 -10.25
C PHE A 60 -7.28 -2.74 -9.31
N VAL A 61 -8.55 -2.75 -9.71
CA VAL A 61 -9.61 -3.40 -8.94
C VAL A 61 -9.78 -4.82 -9.45
N ALA A 62 -9.64 -5.78 -8.56
CA ALA A 62 -9.75 -7.20 -8.90
C ALA A 62 -10.70 -7.89 -7.92
N ASP A 63 -11.80 -8.44 -8.43
CA ASP A 63 -12.73 -9.23 -7.63
C ASP A 63 -12.12 -10.61 -7.33
N ALA A 64 -11.46 -10.71 -6.18
CA ALA A 64 -10.81 -11.93 -5.72
C ALA A 64 -10.65 -11.94 -4.21
N ASN A 65 -10.70 -13.15 -3.65
CA ASN A 65 -10.55 -13.37 -2.21
C ASN A 65 -9.05 -13.45 -1.84
N TYR A 66 -8.44 -12.30 -1.59
CA TYR A 66 -7.04 -12.22 -1.18
C TYR A 66 -6.89 -12.24 0.35
N SER A 67 -5.73 -12.69 0.83
CA SER A 67 -5.35 -12.62 2.26
C SER A 67 -4.93 -11.21 2.72
N TYR A 68 -4.81 -10.26 1.77
CA TYR A 68 -4.50 -8.86 1.98
C TYR A 68 -5.71 -7.98 1.61
N ASN A 69 -5.80 -6.80 2.24
CA ASN A 69 -6.84 -5.83 1.90
C ASN A 69 -6.41 -4.90 0.77
N VAL A 70 -5.11 -4.69 0.57
CA VAL A 70 -4.51 -3.93 -0.53
C VAL A 70 -3.11 -4.49 -0.79
N LEU A 71 -2.70 -4.52 -2.06
CA LEU A 71 -1.31 -4.77 -2.47
C LEU A 71 -0.70 -3.47 -3.02
N LEU A 72 0.43 -3.09 -2.44
CA LEU A 72 1.29 -1.99 -2.90
C LEU A 72 2.48 -2.58 -3.64
N GLY A 73 2.47 -2.41 -4.96
CA GLY A 73 3.50 -2.91 -5.85
C GLY A 73 4.55 -1.84 -6.21
N GLY A 74 5.37 -2.17 -7.21
CA GLY A 74 6.44 -1.33 -7.75
C GLY A 74 5.98 0.08 -8.11
N ALA A 75 4.79 0.25 -8.68
CA ALA A 75 4.22 1.56 -8.99
C ALA A 75 4.13 2.47 -7.75
N TRP A 76 3.63 1.96 -6.62
CA TRP A 76 3.58 2.73 -5.38
C TRP A 76 4.97 2.88 -4.74
N ILE A 77 5.77 1.81 -4.75
CA ILE A 77 7.12 1.79 -4.15
C ILE A 77 8.02 2.85 -4.80
N HIS A 78 8.09 2.87 -6.13
CA HIS A 78 8.91 3.82 -6.88
C HIS A 78 8.39 5.24 -6.75
N SER A 79 7.07 5.44 -6.80
CA SER A 79 6.47 6.77 -6.64
C SER A 79 6.75 7.37 -5.26
N ASN A 80 6.85 6.54 -4.22
CA ASN A 80 7.16 6.98 -2.85
C ASN A 80 8.65 6.89 -2.49
N LEU A 81 9.51 6.54 -3.44
CA LEU A 81 10.96 6.39 -3.25
C LEU A 81 11.28 5.54 -2.01
N CYS A 82 10.53 4.45 -1.84
CA CYS A 82 10.58 3.66 -0.62
C CYS A 82 11.41 2.39 -0.78
N VAL A 83 12.02 1.94 0.31
CA VAL A 83 12.75 0.68 0.39
C VAL A 83 12.02 -0.24 1.36
N PRO A 84 11.32 -1.27 0.85
CA PRO A 84 10.74 -2.32 1.68
C PRO A 84 11.82 -3.25 2.22
N CYS A 85 11.79 -3.55 3.52
CA CYS A 85 12.70 -4.51 4.14
C CYS A 85 11.93 -5.58 4.92
N THR A 86 11.66 -6.70 4.25
CA THR A 86 10.97 -7.86 4.82
C THR A 86 11.77 -8.49 5.96
N LEU A 87 13.11 -8.47 5.90
CA LEU A 87 13.96 -9.02 6.94
C LEU A 87 13.79 -8.27 8.27
N HIS A 88 13.80 -6.94 8.22
CA HIS A 88 13.71 -6.09 9.42
C HIS A 88 12.29 -5.64 9.73
N GLN A 89 11.31 -5.98 8.89
CA GLN A 89 9.92 -5.55 9.02
C GLN A 89 9.80 -4.03 9.10
N LYS A 90 10.44 -3.34 8.14
CA LYS A 90 10.50 -1.88 8.05
C LYS A 90 10.24 -1.41 6.62
N LEU A 91 9.63 -0.25 6.52
CA LEU A 91 9.55 0.51 5.28
C LEU A 91 10.31 1.82 5.46
N PHE A 92 11.31 2.06 4.62
CA PHE A 92 12.06 3.31 4.60
C PHE A 92 11.47 4.22 3.53
N LEU A 93 10.92 5.37 3.91
CA LEU A 93 10.38 6.37 3.00
C LEU A 93 11.36 7.53 2.87
N TRP A 94 11.67 7.92 1.65
CA TRP A 94 12.41 9.15 1.40
C TRP A 94 11.46 10.35 1.28
N ASN A 95 11.69 11.39 2.08
CA ASN A 95 10.92 12.63 2.03
C ASN A 95 11.84 13.84 2.27
N ASN A 96 12.04 14.68 1.26
CA ASN A 96 12.77 15.95 1.36
C ASN A 96 14.11 15.87 2.14
N ASN A 97 15.01 15.00 1.70
CA ASN A 97 16.32 14.72 2.34
C ASN A 97 16.26 14.06 3.72
N GLN A 98 15.11 13.53 4.13
CA GLN A 98 14.98 12.76 5.36
C GLN A 98 14.44 11.35 5.07
N VAL A 99 14.97 10.38 5.80
CA VAL A 99 14.44 9.00 5.80
C VAL A 99 13.46 8.88 6.96
N LYS A 100 12.20 8.59 6.64
CA LYS A 100 11.20 8.19 7.62
C LYS A 100 11.11 6.67 7.66
N VAL A 101 11.22 6.09 8.85
CA VAL A 101 11.04 4.65 9.05
C VAL A 101 9.60 4.41 9.51
N ILE A 102 8.91 3.48 8.87
CA ILE A 102 7.65 2.93 9.35
C ILE A 102 7.91 1.51 9.84
N PHE A 103 7.55 1.25 11.09
CA PHE A 103 7.63 -0.07 11.68
C PHE A 103 6.33 -0.83 11.46
N VAL A 104 6.44 -2.12 11.20
CA VAL A 104 5.28 -3.01 11.11
C VAL A 104 4.66 -3.15 12.50
N GLY A 105 3.43 -2.64 12.65
CA GLY A 105 2.65 -2.77 13.89
C GLY A 105 2.30 -1.45 14.59
N ASP A 106 2.96 -0.34 14.22
CA ASP A 106 2.64 1.02 14.73
C ASP A 106 1.35 1.58 14.13
#